data_AF-A0A8J5Q8G5-F1
#
_entry.id   AF-A0A8J5Q8G5-F1
#
_cell.length_a   1.000
_cell.length_b   1.000
_cell.length_c   1.000
_cell.angle_alpha   90.00
_cell.angle_beta   90.00
_cell.angle_gamma   90.00
#
_symmetry.space_group_name_H-M   'P 1'
#
loop_
_entity.id
_entity.type
_entity.pdbx_description
1 polymer ?
#
loop_
_entity_poly.entity_id
_entity_poly.type
_entity_poly.pdbx_seq_one_letter_code
_entity_poly.pdbx_strand_id
1 'polypeptide(L)'
;MPHSPPPIATSPSTTTRLLNNPPRHLMSLTGFSDNQLTVRDAISKICAEFPNTYWQSHDQDEQDPKEFHAALAKAGWLGIALPESLGGSALGISEATMMMQTITESGAGMAGAQSIHANVYATQPLAKFGSREQLEDTIPKIVSGEYRVCFGVTEPNAGLDTLRLETAAKENSDGSFNVTGQKIWITCAQVASKMILLARTTPLDKVKKPSEGLSLFCIDLNRDQPGLEMRRIKKMGGRAVDANEVFFDNYTIPSSSLIGEKDKGFKMILHGMNTERCLLAGEALGLGYAALSKAASYAKTRVVFKRQIGMNQAIAHPLADAYMKLEAAKLATYHAARLYDDESGTVGQDEIGVAANSAKYMAAEAAFTACERAVLTHGGMGYAVEYDVERWFRECLVPRIAPHLICISFVDDSAAKDLSALIGYPWSSDDRSTPRDRPHFDISPAVPQNLMNQAIIANGFVFTSGGVAMDPKTGKMIDGDIEAHTRQIISNLGAILDEAGSSLNDVIEVNIYLSDMKYYAKMNEVYAEYWGEIKPARTCVAVKSLPMNANIEIKCVGVITKPKSKL
;
A
#
# COMPACT_ATOMS: atom_id res chain seq x y z
N MET A 1 -20.43 10.76 -81.79
CA MET A 1 -20.03 9.66 -80.89
C MET A 1 -18.80 10.09 -80.14
N PRO A 2 -18.91 10.39 -78.83
CA PRO A 2 -17.89 9.84 -77.91
C PRO A 2 -18.37 9.64 -76.46
N HIS A 3 -17.49 9.00 -75.68
CA HIS A 3 -17.34 8.99 -74.21
C HIS A 3 -17.71 7.69 -73.48
N SER A 4 -16.68 6.87 -73.31
CA SER A 4 -16.57 5.83 -72.27
C SER A 4 -16.45 6.47 -70.87
N PRO A 5 -17.00 5.82 -69.83
CA PRO A 5 -17.06 6.37 -68.47
C PRO A 5 -15.70 6.35 -67.74
N PRO A 6 -15.52 7.19 -66.70
CA PRO A 6 -14.24 7.37 -66.02
C PRO A 6 -13.86 6.20 -65.10
N PRO A 7 -12.57 6.02 -64.78
CA PRO A 7 -12.11 4.96 -63.88
C PRO A 7 -12.49 5.22 -62.42
N ILE A 8 -12.85 4.14 -61.73
CA ILE A 8 -13.17 4.10 -60.30
C ILE A 8 -11.90 4.43 -59.49
N ALA A 9 -11.98 5.45 -58.64
CA ALA A 9 -10.94 5.79 -57.70
C ALA A 9 -10.82 4.71 -56.62
N THR A 10 -9.70 3.99 -56.59
CA THR A 10 -9.31 3.14 -55.45
C THR A 10 -8.97 4.03 -54.27
N SER A 11 -9.65 3.82 -53.14
CA SER A 11 -9.34 4.50 -51.88
C SER A 11 -7.89 4.22 -51.45
N PRO A 12 -7.16 5.20 -50.87
CA PRO A 12 -5.84 4.92 -50.33
C PRO A 12 -5.98 4.00 -49.12
N SER A 13 -5.24 2.89 -49.14
CA SER A 13 -5.12 1.93 -48.05
C SER A 13 -4.89 2.62 -46.70
N THR A 14 -5.71 2.26 -45.71
CA THR A 14 -5.70 2.73 -44.31
C THR A 14 -4.43 2.37 -43.51
N THR A 15 -3.34 1.98 -44.18
CA THR A 15 -2.16 1.36 -43.54
C THR A 15 -1.05 2.38 -43.22
N THR A 16 -1.13 3.61 -43.70
CA THR A 16 -0.04 4.61 -43.57
C THR A 16 -0.20 5.60 -42.40
N ARG A 17 -1.18 5.38 -41.49
CA ARG A 17 -1.41 6.26 -40.32
C ARG A 17 -0.78 5.79 -38.99
N LEU A 18 0.01 4.72 -39.00
CA LEU A 18 0.59 4.12 -37.78
C LEU A 18 2.06 4.46 -37.50
N LEU A 19 2.74 5.19 -38.39
CA LEU A 19 4.21 5.33 -38.34
C LEU A 19 4.75 6.65 -37.76
N ASN A 20 3.90 7.62 -37.42
CA ASN A 20 4.31 8.89 -36.79
C ASN A 20 3.66 9.10 -35.41
N ASN A 21 3.59 8.05 -34.58
CA ASN A 21 3.28 8.29 -33.18
C ASN A 21 4.54 8.83 -32.49
N PRO A 22 4.45 9.94 -31.74
CA PRO A 22 5.50 10.29 -30.78
C PRO A 22 5.77 9.08 -29.87
N PRO A 23 6.96 8.98 -29.25
CA PRO A 23 7.23 7.89 -28.30
C PRO A 23 6.07 7.79 -27.32
N ARG A 24 5.36 6.65 -27.31
CA ARG A 24 4.25 6.45 -26.38
C ARG A 24 4.85 6.42 -24.98
N HIS A 25 4.64 7.49 -24.23
CA HIS A 25 4.79 7.45 -22.78
C HIS A 25 3.85 6.39 -22.24
N LEU A 26 4.37 5.52 -21.36
CA LEU A 26 3.60 4.44 -20.77
C LEU A 26 2.44 5.00 -19.94
N MET A 27 2.69 6.04 -19.16
CA MET A 27 1.66 6.78 -18.45
C MET A 27 0.88 7.69 -19.42
N SER A 28 -0.45 7.62 -19.34
CA SER A 28 -1.31 8.62 -20.00
C SER A 28 -1.18 9.98 -19.31
N LEU A 29 -0.92 11.04 -20.10
CA LEU A 29 -0.80 12.41 -19.61
C LEU A 29 -2.15 13.17 -19.58
N THR A 30 -3.24 12.51 -19.97
CA THR A 30 -4.57 13.13 -20.00
C THR A 30 -5.03 13.53 -18.60
N GLY A 31 -5.52 14.76 -18.48
CA GLY A 31 -6.09 15.29 -17.22
C GLY A 31 -5.08 16.02 -16.32
N PHE A 32 -3.83 16.17 -16.75
CA PHE A 32 -2.86 17.03 -16.07
C PHE A 32 -2.95 18.48 -16.55
N SER A 33 -2.67 19.42 -15.64
CA SER A 33 -2.55 20.85 -15.92
C SER A 33 -1.26 21.17 -16.67
N ASP A 34 -1.22 22.32 -17.35
CA ASP A 34 0.00 22.80 -18.00
C ASP A 34 1.14 23.02 -16.99
N ASN A 35 0.82 23.44 -15.76
CA ASN A 35 1.78 23.58 -14.67
C ASN A 35 2.38 22.23 -14.29
N GLN A 36 1.56 21.20 -14.08
CA GLN A 36 2.04 19.85 -13.79
C GLN A 36 2.94 19.32 -14.91
N LEU A 37 2.55 19.50 -16.18
CA LEU A 37 3.36 19.06 -17.31
C LEU A 37 4.69 19.83 -17.39
N THR A 38 4.68 21.13 -17.11
CA THR A 38 5.89 21.96 -17.04
C THR A 38 6.83 21.50 -15.92
N VAL A 39 6.28 21.19 -14.74
CA VAL A 39 7.05 20.63 -13.61
C VAL A 39 7.66 19.30 -14.01
N ARG A 40 6.88 18.39 -14.60
CA ARG A 40 7.38 17.09 -15.10
C ARG A 40 8.55 17.26 -16.06
N ASP A 41 8.44 18.15 -17.03
CA ASP A 41 9.49 18.36 -18.03
C ASP A 41 10.77 18.95 -17.41
N ALA A 42 10.63 19.91 -16.49
CA ALA A 42 11.77 20.52 -15.82
C ALA A 42 12.49 19.52 -14.90
N ILE A 43 11.73 18.76 -14.10
CA ILE A 43 12.29 17.74 -13.21
C ILE A 43 12.92 16.60 -14.00
N SER A 44 12.33 16.19 -15.12
CA SER A 44 12.90 15.15 -16.00
C SER A 44 14.28 15.56 -16.54
N LYS A 45 14.48 16.84 -16.87
CA LYS A 45 15.78 17.35 -17.34
C LYS A 45 16.86 17.25 -16.26
N ILE A 46 16.52 17.61 -15.01
CA ILE A 46 17.45 17.50 -13.88
C ILE A 46 17.77 16.03 -13.61
N CYS A 47 16.74 15.17 -13.55
CA CYS A 47 16.93 13.75 -13.27
C CYS A 47 17.79 13.03 -14.34
N ALA A 48 17.79 13.50 -15.59
CA ALA A 48 18.62 12.94 -16.66
C ALA A 48 20.14 13.05 -16.39
N GLU A 49 20.57 13.97 -15.52
CA GLU A 49 21.97 14.09 -15.08
C GLU A 49 22.37 12.99 -14.07
N PHE A 50 21.40 12.27 -13.49
CA PHE A 50 21.59 11.27 -12.45
C PHE A 50 21.11 9.89 -12.92
N PRO A 51 21.90 9.19 -13.75
CA PRO A 51 21.50 7.92 -14.35
C PRO A 51 21.34 6.81 -13.32
N ASN A 52 20.71 5.70 -13.69
CA ASN A 52 20.52 4.56 -12.79
C ASN A 52 21.81 4.06 -12.11
N THR A 53 22.95 4.13 -12.78
CA THR A 53 24.25 3.75 -12.21
C THR A 53 24.66 4.63 -11.02
N TYR A 54 24.28 5.92 -11.01
CA TYR A 54 24.46 6.82 -9.86
C TYR A 54 23.70 6.26 -8.65
N TRP A 55 22.40 5.95 -8.84
CA TRP A 55 21.53 5.44 -7.78
C TRP A 55 21.93 4.06 -7.28
N GLN A 56 22.39 3.18 -8.19
CA GLN A 56 22.92 1.87 -7.82
C GLN A 56 24.16 1.98 -6.92
N SER A 57 25.12 2.85 -7.28
CA SER A 57 26.31 3.08 -6.45
C SER A 57 25.93 3.64 -5.07
N HIS A 58 25.03 4.63 -5.02
CA HIS A 58 24.59 5.23 -3.76
C HIS A 58 23.82 4.23 -2.87
N ASP A 59 23.04 3.31 -3.44
CA ASP A 59 22.39 2.23 -2.68
C ASP A 59 23.41 1.19 -2.16
N GLN A 60 24.43 0.86 -2.95
CA GLN A 60 25.47 -0.11 -2.55
C GLN A 60 26.36 0.45 -1.43
N ASP A 61 26.80 1.70 -1.60
CA ASP A 61 27.74 2.39 -0.71
C ASP A 61 27.05 3.09 0.47
N GLU A 62 25.71 3.09 0.50
CA GLU A 62 24.88 3.77 1.50
C GLU A 62 25.18 5.28 1.64
N GLN A 63 25.43 5.94 0.51
CA GLN A 63 25.83 7.35 0.44
C GLN A 63 24.65 8.27 0.12
N ASP A 64 24.59 9.42 0.82
CA ASP A 64 23.58 10.46 0.60
C ASP A 64 23.74 11.11 -0.78
N PRO A 65 22.67 11.23 -1.59
CA PRO A 65 22.74 11.79 -2.94
C PRO A 65 22.79 13.33 -2.91
N LYS A 66 23.88 13.89 -2.36
CA LYS A 66 24.03 15.33 -2.11
C LYS A 66 23.97 16.17 -3.38
N GLU A 67 24.54 15.66 -4.46
CA GLU A 67 24.60 16.33 -5.75
C GLU A 67 23.20 16.47 -6.35
N PHE A 68 22.38 15.42 -6.24
CA PHE A 68 20.99 15.44 -6.69
C PHE A 68 20.16 16.46 -5.91
N HIS A 69 20.27 16.45 -4.58
CA HIS A 69 19.59 17.42 -3.73
C HIS A 69 20.01 18.87 -4.06
N ALA A 70 21.31 19.11 -4.22
CA ALA A 70 21.85 20.43 -4.56
C ALA A 70 21.38 20.91 -5.95
N ALA A 71 21.25 20.01 -6.93
CA ALA A 71 20.74 20.35 -8.26
C ALA A 71 19.28 20.82 -8.20
N LEU A 72 18.43 20.12 -7.44
CA LEU A 72 17.03 20.52 -7.23
C LEU A 72 16.92 21.84 -6.45
N ALA A 73 17.75 22.03 -5.41
CA ALA A 73 17.82 23.28 -4.65
C ALA A 73 18.20 24.47 -5.52
N LYS A 74 19.27 24.33 -6.32
CA LYS A 74 19.73 25.37 -7.25
C LYS A 74 18.67 25.76 -8.28
N ALA A 75 17.81 24.82 -8.66
CA ALA A 75 16.70 25.05 -9.57
C ALA A 75 15.41 25.52 -8.88
N GLY A 76 15.41 25.72 -7.55
CA GLY A 76 14.30 26.25 -6.77
C GLY A 76 13.22 25.23 -6.35
N TRP A 77 13.41 23.94 -6.67
CA TRP A 77 12.38 22.93 -6.52
C TRP A 77 12.09 22.51 -5.07
N LEU A 78 13.00 22.79 -4.13
CA LEU A 78 12.74 22.55 -2.70
C LEU A 78 11.63 23.46 -2.14
N GLY A 79 11.36 24.59 -2.80
CA GLY A 79 10.32 25.54 -2.43
C GLY A 79 9.02 25.42 -3.22
N ILE A 80 8.80 24.33 -3.96
CA ILE A 80 7.70 24.23 -4.95
C ILE A 80 6.31 24.58 -4.39
N ALA A 81 6.02 24.16 -3.15
CA ALA A 81 4.75 24.42 -2.47
C ALA A 81 4.85 25.48 -1.36
N LEU A 82 5.98 26.20 -1.28
CA LEU A 82 6.19 27.24 -0.28
C LEU A 82 5.89 28.64 -0.87
N PRO A 83 5.59 29.65 -0.03
CA PRO A 83 5.19 30.97 -0.50
C PRO A 83 6.27 31.67 -1.33
N GLU A 84 5.86 32.37 -2.40
CA GLU A 84 6.76 33.16 -3.25
C GLU A 84 7.49 34.28 -2.48
N SER A 85 6.82 34.89 -1.49
CA SER A 85 7.40 35.93 -0.63
C SER A 85 8.60 35.46 0.19
N LEU A 86 8.77 34.13 0.33
CA LEU A 86 9.89 33.50 1.04
C LEU A 86 10.80 32.72 0.08
N GLY A 87 10.68 32.97 -1.24
CA GLY A 87 11.50 32.36 -2.29
C GLY A 87 10.94 31.08 -2.91
N GLY A 88 9.77 30.60 -2.46
CA GLY A 88 9.11 29.42 -3.04
C GLY A 88 8.40 29.71 -4.37
N SER A 89 7.67 28.73 -4.88
CA SER A 89 6.93 28.84 -6.16
C SER A 89 5.40 28.81 -6.01
N ALA A 90 4.89 28.57 -4.81
CA ALA A 90 3.45 28.53 -4.49
C ALA A 90 2.59 27.71 -5.48
N LEU A 91 3.14 26.63 -6.08
CA LEU A 91 2.43 25.84 -7.08
C LEU A 91 1.41 24.87 -6.46
N GLY A 92 1.57 24.51 -5.18
CA GLY A 92 0.68 23.60 -4.47
C GLY A 92 1.19 22.15 -4.37
N ILE A 93 0.41 21.29 -3.70
CA ILE A 93 0.76 19.88 -3.45
C ILE A 93 0.51 19.01 -4.68
N SER A 94 -0.43 19.39 -5.54
CA SER A 94 -0.69 18.76 -6.83
C SER A 94 0.56 18.75 -7.73
N GLU A 95 1.20 19.91 -7.89
CA GLU A 95 2.43 20.08 -8.66
C GLU A 95 3.64 19.45 -7.94
N ALA A 96 3.70 19.54 -6.61
CA ALA A 96 4.70 18.83 -5.82
C ALA A 96 4.59 17.30 -5.98
N THR A 97 3.37 16.75 -6.05
CA THR A 97 3.13 15.33 -6.28
C THR A 97 3.65 14.91 -7.66
N MET A 98 3.47 15.74 -8.70
CA MET A 98 4.03 15.52 -10.02
C MET A 98 5.56 15.55 -10.02
N MET A 99 6.18 16.47 -9.27
CA MET A 99 7.63 16.49 -9.07
C MET A 99 8.11 15.17 -8.46
N MET A 100 7.52 14.73 -7.35
CA MET A 100 7.93 13.50 -6.66
C MET A 100 7.72 12.25 -7.53
N GLN A 101 6.60 12.17 -8.25
CA GLN A 101 6.36 11.10 -9.21
C GLN A 101 7.43 11.10 -10.31
N THR A 102 7.77 12.25 -10.87
CA THR A 102 8.76 12.36 -11.94
C THR A 102 10.15 11.94 -11.47
N ILE A 103 10.55 12.33 -10.25
CA ILE A 103 11.81 11.90 -9.64
C ILE A 103 11.87 10.38 -9.55
N THR A 104 10.86 9.75 -8.95
CA THR A 104 10.85 8.29 -8.80
C THR A 104 10.80 7.55 -10.14
N GLU A 105 10.01 8.06 -11.10
CA GLU A 105 9.86 7.50 -12.46
C GLU A 105 11.15 7.58 -13.29
N SER A 106 12.03 8.56 -13.01
CA SER A 106 13.31 8.71 -13.72
C SER A 106 14.27 7.54 -13.53
N GLY A 107 14.00 6.69 -12.53
CA GLY A 107 14.86 5.61 -12.09
C GLY A 107 15.57 5.88 -10.77
N ALA A 108 15.50 7.12 -10.25
CA ALA A 108 15.96 7.43 -8.89
C ALA A 108 15.29 6.56 -7.83
N GLY A 109 14.04 6.17 -8.06
CA GLY A 109 13.24 5.39 -7.14
C GLY A 109 12.95 6.14 -5.83
N MET A 110 12.60 5.40 -4.78
CA MET A 110 12.24 5.99 -3.49
C MET A 110 13.42 6.73 -2.86
N ALA A 111 14.66 6.31 -3.13
CA ALA A 111 15.86 7.00 -2.63
C ALA A 111 15.92 8.46 -3.07
N GLY A 112 15.67 8.72 -4.36
CA GLY A 112 15.63 10.09 -4.87
C GLY A 112 14.54 10.91 -4.23
N ALA A 113 13.35 10.34 -4.07
CA ALA A 113 12.25 11.02 -3.40
C ALA A 113 12.53 11.34 -1.93
N GLN A 114 13.07 10.37 -1.18
CA GLN A 114 13.39 10.51 0.24
C GLN A 114 14.41 11.62 0.51
N SER A 115 15.30 11.89 -0.44
CA SER A 115 16.28 12.99 -0.32
C SER A 115 15.65 14.39 -0.39
N ILE A 116 14.37 14.51 -0.77
CA ILE A 116 13.69 15.78 -1.07
C ILE A 116 12.42 15.96 -0.24
N HIS A 117 11.60 14.92 -0.12
CA HIS A 117 10.18 15.07 0.23
C HIS A 117 9.90 15.76 1.58
N ALA A 118 10.78 15.62 2.57
CA ALA A 118 10.63 16.22 3.89
C ALA A 118 10.80 17.75 3.85
N ASN A 119 11.59 18.29 2.90
CA ASN A 119 11.66 19.72 2.65
C ASN A 119 10.32 20.27 2.12
N VAL A 120 9.44 19.41 1.61
CA VAL A 120 8.12 19.77 1.09
C VAL A 120 7.02 19.51 2.11
N TYR A 121 6.81 18.27 2.55
CA TYR A 121 5.65 17.94 3.39
C TYR A 121 5.84 18.36 4.85
N ALA A 122 7.04 18.20 5.42
CA ALA A 122 7.25 18.46 6.84
C ALA A 122 7.20 19.97 7.14
N THR A 123 7.44 20.81 6.12
CA THR A 123 7.42 22.27 6.22
C THR A 123 6.02 22.86 6.09
N GLN A 124 5.01 22.11 5.65
CA GLN A 124 3.64 22.62 5.50
C GLN A 124 3.00 23.13 6.81
N PRO A 125 3.13 22.43 7.96
CA PRO A 125 2.68 22.98 9.23
C PRO A 125 3.42 24.26 9.62
N LEU A 126 4.73 24.34 9.35
CA LEU A 126 5.51 25.54 9.62
C LEU A 126 5.04 26.71 8.74
N ALA A 127 4.90 26.49 7.43
CA ALA A 127 4.43 27.50 6.49
C ALA A 127 3.03 28.06 6.85
N LYS A 128 2.17 27.21 7.43
CA LYS A 128 0.79 27.58 7.76
C LYS A 128 0.60 28.19 9.15
N PHE A 129 1.36 27.73 10.14
CA PHE A 129 1.14 28.07 11.57
C PHE A 129 2.36 28.69 12.25
N GLY A 130 3.49 28.79 11.55
CA GLY A 130 4.70 29.40 12.06
C GLY A 130 4.54 30.89 12.32
N SER A 131 5.29 31.41 13.28
CA SER A 131 5.42 32.84 13.48
C SER A 131 6.16 33.47 12.30
N ARG A 132 5.98 34.78 12.09
CA ARG A 132 6.69 35.51 11.04
C ARG A 132 8.22 35.34 11.14
N GLU A 133 8.74 35.38 12.36
CA GLU A 133 10.18 35.22 12.64
C GLU A 133 10.68 33.82 12.24
N GLN A 134 9.91 32.77 12.55
CA GLN A 134 10.24 31.41 12.11
C GLN A 134 10.25 31.29 10.59
N LEU A 135 9.24 31.87 9.93
CA LEU A 135 9.10 31.82 8.47
C LEU A 135 10.24 32.54 7.76
N GLU A 136 10.56 33.77 8.18
CA GLU A 136 11.60 34.61 7.57
C GLU A 136 13.01 34.03 7.77
N ASP A 137 13.29 33.37 8.90
CA ASP A 137 14.59 32.72 9.15
C ASP A 137 14.73 31.36 8.43
N THR A 138 13.71 30.50 8.53
CA THR A 138 13.86 29.09 8.20
C THR A 138 13.48 28.76 6.75
N ILE A 139 12.39 29.33 6.22
CA ILE A 139 11.89 28.95 4.88
C ILE A 139 12.89 29.28 3.75
N PRO A 140 13.48 30.49 3.66
CA PRO A 140 14.42 30.80 2.59
C PRO A 140 15.65 29.87 2.56
N LYS A 141 16.12 29.42 3.73
CA LYS A 141 17.26 28.50 3.86
C LYS A 141 16.90 27.07 3.45
N ILE A 142 15.63 26.67 3.60
CA ILE A 142 15.13 25.39 3.07
C ILE A 142 15.05 25.45 1.55
N VAL A 143 14.53 26.55 0.99
CA VAL A 143 14.42 26.74 -0.46
C VAL A 143 15.80 26.75 -1.13
N SER A 144 16.78 27.42 -0.52
CA SER A 144 18.16 27.47 -1.05
C SER A 144 18.91 26.13 -0.93
N GLY A 145 18.41 25.20 -0.12
CA GLY A 145 19.07 23.94 0.22
C GLY A 145 20.14 24.05 1.30
N GLU A 146 20.30 25.22 1.93
CA GLU A 146 21.17 25.38 3.12
C GLU A 146 20.66 24.50 4.27
N TYR A 147 19.35 24.45 4.47
CA TYR A 147 18.70 23.61 5.48
C TYR A 147 17.97 22.43 4.84
N ARG A 148 18.30 21.23 5.33
CA ARG A 148 17.46 20.05 5.17
C ARG A 148 16.59 19.85 6.39
N VAL A 149 15.40 19.29 6.15
CA VAL A 149 14.38 19.08 7.19
C VAL A 149 14.12 17.58 7.35
N CYS A 150 13.89 17.15 8.59
CA CYS A 150 13.36 15.82 8.89
C CYS A 150 12.10 15.92 9.77
N PHE A 151 11.34 14.83 9.86
CA PHE A 151 10.02 14.81 10.52
C PHE A 151 10.00 13.83 11.70
N GLY A 152 10.04 14.36 12.92
CA GLY A 152 10.16 13.60 14.16
C GLY A 152 8.82 13.26 14.78
N VAL A 153 8.15 12.21 14.30
CA VAL A 153 6.83 11.80 14.80
C VAL A 153 6.87 10.44 15.47
N THR A 154 7.25 9.41 14.72
CA THR A 154 7.17 7.99 15.10
C THR A 154 8.10 7.65 16.26
N GLU A 155 7.61 6.83 17.18
CA GLU A 155 8.35 6.29 18.33
C GLU A 155 8.31 4.75 18.31
N PRO A 156 9.23 4.06 19.00
CA PRO A 156 9.24 2.60 19.05
C PRO A 156 7.90 1.98 19.49
N ASN A 157 7.23 2.63 20.45
CA ASN A 157 5.95 2.19 21.00
C ASN A 157 4.74 2.94 20.43
N ALA A 158 4.96 3.95 19.57
CA ALA A 158 3.89 4.79 19.02
C ALA A 158 4.14 5.09 17.52
N GLY A 159 3.60 4.20 16.67
CA GLY A 159 3.57 4.37 15.21
C GLY A 159 2.15 4.48 14.66
N LEU A 160 1.34 3.42 14.81
CA LEU A 160 -0.08 3.46 14.44
C LEU A 160 -0.92 4.28 15.44
N ASP A 161 -0.51 4.30 16.71
CA ASP A 161 -1.15 5.05 17.80
C ASP A 161 -0.37 6.33 18.13
N THR A 162 -0.18 7.18 17.12
CA THR A 162 0.58 8.45 17.24
C THR A 162 0.10 9.33 18.38
N LEU A 163 -1.20 9.28 18.71
CA LEU A 163 -1.79 10.09 19.77
C LEU A 163 -1.26 9.77 21.17
N ARG A 164 -0.65 8.59 21.35
CA ARG A 164 -0.09 8.14 22.62
C ARG A 164 1.43 8.21 22.69
N LEU A 165 2.07 8.99 21.81
CA LEU A 165 3.51 9.25 21.90
C LEU A 165 3.91 9.75 23.30
N GLU A 166 5.13 9.38 23.70
CA GLU A 166 5.70 9.54 25.03
C GLU A 166 6.81 10.60 25.08
N THR A 167 7.46 10.93 23.94
CA THR A 167 8.49 12.00 23.91
C THR A 167 7.89 13.27 24.50
N ALA A 168 8.47 13.75 25.59
CA ALA A 168 7.95 14.87 26.36
C ALA A 168 8.79 16.13 26.14
N ALA A 169 8.14 17.28 26.05
CA ALA A 169 8.76 18.59 26.06
C ALA A 169 8.31 19.35 27.31
N LYS A 170 9.17 19.38 28.34
CA LYS A 170 8.88 20.03 29.61
C LYS A 170 9.31 21.49 29.57
N GLU A 171 8.37 22.40 29.78
CA GLU A 171 8.63 23.83 29.85
C GLU A 171 9.42 24.19 31.12
N ASN A 172 10.42 25.04 30.95
CA ASN A 172 11.28 25.58 32.00
C ASN A 172 10.77 26.96 32.44
N SER A 173 11.29 27.47 33.56
CA SER A 173 10.86 28.77 34.12
C SER A 173 11.18 29.97 33.23
N ASP A 174 12.16 29.85 32.33
CA ASP A 174 12.55 30.88 31.35
C ASP A 174 11.78 30.79 30.02
N GLY A 175 10.83 29.84 29.92
CA GLY A 175 10.03 29.56 28.72
C GLY A 175 10.67 28.61 27.72
N SER A 176 11.95 28.21 27.89
CA SER A 176 12.55 27.14 27.09
C SER A 176 11.92 25.78 27.40
N PHE A 177 12.19 24.76 26.59
CA PHE A 177 11.72 23.39 26.83
C PHE A 177 12.88 22.41 26.90
N ASN A 178 12.80 21.42 27.78
CA ASN A 178 13.68 20.25 27.78
C ASN A 178 12.93 19.06 27.19
N VAL A 179 13.47 18.50 26.10
CA VAL A 179 12.90 17.35 25.40
C VAL A 179 13.57 16.07 25.89
N THR A 180 12.76 15.08 26.24
CA THR A 180 13.23 13.73 26.61
C THR A 180 12.36 12.68 25.94
N GLY A 181 12.98 11.73 25.25
CA GLY A 181 12.28 10.64 24.56
C GLY A 181 13.08 10.06 23.40
N GLN A 182 12.40 9.26 22.58
CA GLN A 182 13.00 8.60 21.42
C GLN A 182 12.08 8.69 20.22
N LYS A 183 12.64 9.10 19.09
CA LYS A 183 12.05 8.95 17.76
C LYS A 183 12.76 7.86 16.99
N ILE A 184 12.05 7.20 16.07
CA ILE A 184 12.57 6.11 15.25
C ILE A 184 12.09 6.25 13.81
N TRP A 185 12.87 5.71 12.86
CA TRP A 185 12.65 5.82 11.42
C TRP A 185 12.72 7.25 10.88
N ILE A 186 13.54 8.10 11.51
CA ILE A 186 13.66 9.50 11.10
C ILE A 186 14.59 9.59 9.89
N THR A 187 13.99 9.74 8.72
CA THR A 187 14.67 9.91 7.42
C THR A 187 15.49 11.21 7.42
N CYS A 188 16.68 11.18 6.83
CA CYS A 188 17.58 12.33 6.66
C CYS A 188 18.11 12.98 7.95
N ALA A 189 17.90 12.42 9.14
CA ALA A 189 18.34 13.06 10.39
C ALA A 189 19.86 13.32 10.44
N GLN A 190 20.67 12.48 9.78
CA GLN A 190 22.13 12.66 9.74
C GLN A 190 22.54 13.94 8.99
N VAL A 191 21.72 14.42 8.06
CA VAL A 191 22.02 15.58 7.20
C VAL A 191 21.06 16.75 7.42
N ALA A 192 19.99 16.57 8.20
CA ALA A 192 19.04 17.60 8.52
C ALA A 192 19.63 18.65 9.48
N SER A 193 19.25 19.91 9.23
CA SER A 193 19.53 21.06 10.10
C SER A 193 18.35 21.32 11.04
N LYS A 194 17.12 21.11 10.55
CA LYS A 194 15.88 21.30 11.30
C LYS A 194 15.12 19.98 11.44
N MET A 195 14.43 19.83 12.57
CA MET A 195 13.43 18.78 12.76
C MET A 195 12.09 19.42 13.08
N ILE A 196 11.05 18.97 12.39
CA ILE A 196 9.67 19.24 12.78
C ILE A 196 9.26 18.14 13.75
N LEU A 197 9.29 18.43 15.05
CA LEU A 197 9.15 17.48 16.15
C LEU A 197 7.76 17.56 16.75
N LEU A 198 7.09 16.41 16.87
CA LEU A 198 5.87 16.27 17.66
C LEU A 198 6.21 15.69 19.04
N ALA A 199 5.90 16.43 20.10
CA ALA A 199 6.17 16.03 21.47
C ALA A 199 4.99 16.36 22.40
N ARG A 200 4.90 15.64 23.52
CA ARG A 200 3.89 15.83 24.56
C ARG A 200 4.30 16.93 25.52
N THR A 201 3.50 17.97 25.59
CA THR A 201 3.68 19.11 26.51
C THR A 201 2.76 19.04 27.72
N THR A 202 1.62 18.36 27.58
CA THR A 202 0.71 18.05 28.69
C THR A 202 0.56 16.52 28.82
N PRO A 203 0.83 15.93 30.00
CA PRO A 203 0.72 14.49 30.25
C PRO A 203 -0.63 13.90 29.82
N LEU A 204 -0.59 12.64 29.34
CA LEU A 204 -1.77 11.97 28.76
C LEU A 204 -2.90 11.77 29.79
N ASP A 205 -2.56 11.58 31.06
CA ASP A 205 -3.48 11.47 32.19
C ASP A 205 -4.14 12.80 32.61
N LYS A 206 -3.65 13.93 32.06
CA LYS A 206 -4.15 15.28 32.34
C LYS A 206 -4.98 15.88 31.22
N VAL A 207 -5.20 15.14 30.14
CA VAL A 207 -6.01 15.58 28.99
C VAL A 207 -7.29 14.75 28.87
N LYS A 208 -8.32 15.31 28.21
CA LYS A 208 -9.58 14.59 28.01
C LYS A 208 -9.53 13.66 26.81
N LYS A 209 -8.80 14.06 25.78
CA LYS A 209 -8.63 13.29 24.53
C LYS A 209 -7.16 13.05 24.27
N PRO A 210 -6.74 11.87 23.78
CA PRO A 210 -5.35 11.60 23.43
C PRO A 210 -4.75 12.57 22.40
N SER A 211 -5.58 13.21 21.57
CA SER A 211 -5.19 14.24 20.61
C SER A 211 -4.89 15.61 21.20
N GLU A 212 -5.17 15.82 22.48
CA GLU A 212 -4.79 17.02 23.23
C GLU A 212 -3.42 16.81 23.92
N GLY A 213 -2.77 17.91 24.31
CA GLY A 213 -1.52 17.85 25.07
C GLY A 213 -0.27 17.58 24.23
N LEU A 214 -0.40 17.58 22.90
CA LEU A 214 0.69 17.46 21.94
C LEU A 214 1.02 18.84 21.37
N SER A 215 2.30 19.17 21.25
CA SER A 215 2.80 20.40 20.63
C SER A 215 3.75 20.08 19.49
N LEU A 216 3.79 20.96 18.50
CA LEU A 216 4.65 20.84 17.33
C LEU A 216 5.77 21.88 17.43
N PHE A 217 7.00 21.47 17.14
CA PHE A 217 8.18 22.33 17.23
C PHE A 217 9.00 22.30 15.95
N CYS A 218 9.56 23.43 15.54
CA CYS A 218 10.67 23.52 14.60
C CYS A 218 11.97 23.67 15.39
N ILE A 219 12.68 22.57 15.59
CA ILE A 219 13.90 22.54 16.41
C ILE A 219 15.14 22.51 15.53
N ASP A 220 16.22 23.10 16.02
CA ASP A 220 17.56 22.87 15.48
C ASP A 220 18.07 21.49 15.91
N LEU A 221 18.74 20.79 15.00
CA LEU A 221 19.50 19.58 15.29
C LEU A 221 20.97 19.94 15.53
N ASN A 222 21.23 20.53 16.69
CA ASN A 222 22.58 20.91 17.10
C ASN A 222 23.33 19.69 17.65
N ARG A 223 24.22 19.13 16.82
CA ARG A 223 25.01 17.94 17.15
C ARG A 223 26.05 18.17 18.26
N ASP A 224 26.40 19.44 18.52
CA ASP A 224 27.35 19.81 19.58
C ASP A 224 26.66 20.02 20.94
N GLN A 225 25.33 20.12 20.96
CA GLN A 225 24.57 20.30 22.18
C GLN A 225 24.37 18.95 22.89
N PRO A 226 24.64 18.86 24.21
CA PRO A 226 24.36 17.66 25.00
C PRO A 226 22.89 17.25 24.94
N GLY A 227 22.65 15.94 25.05
CA GLY A 227 21.29 15.39 25.10
C GLY A 227 20.68 15.02 23.75
N LEU A 228 21.42 15.14 22.64
CA LEU A 228 21.00 14.65 21.32
C LEU A 228 21.92 13.51 20.85
N GLU A 229 21.35 12.34 20.60
CA GLU A 229 22.06 11.21 19.98
C GLU A 229 21.29 10.70 18.77
N MET A 230 21.98 10.41 17.67
CA MET A 230 21.38 9.88 16.44
C MET A 230 22.10 8.61 15.99
N ARG A 231 21.35 7.52 15.80
CA ARG A 231 21.89 6.22 15.36
C ARG A 231 21.26 5.82 14.02
N ARG A 232 22.09 5.53 13.02
CA ARG A 232 21.64 5.09 11.70
C ARG A 232 21.11 3.66 11.76
N ILE A 233 19.95 3.44 11.14
CA ILE A 233 19.32 2.13 10.94
C ILE A 233 19.68 1.62 9.54
N LYS A 234 20.18 0.39 9.46
CA LYS A 234 20.39 -0.30 8.18
C LYS A 234 19.06 -0.78 7.61
N LYS A 235 18.80 -0.45 6.35
CA LYS A 235 17.50 -0.68 5.69
C LYS A 235 17.62 -1.66 4.52
N MET A 236 16.50 -2.30 4.19
CA MET A 236 16.38 -3.17 3.02
C MET A 236 16.50 -2.43 1.68
N GLY A 237 15.85 -1.26 1.55
CA GLY A 237 15.86 -0.43 0.35
C GLY A 237 15.99 1.05 0.68
N GLY A 238 16.23 1.89 -0.34
CA GLY A 238 16.45 3.32 -0.16
C GLY A 238 17.71 3.59 0.66
N ARG A 239 18.78 2.80 0.45
CA ARG A 239 19.96 2.81 1.33
C ARG A 239 20.80 4.07 1.19
N ALA A 240 20.69 4.76 0.05
CA ALA A 240 21.32 6.05 -0.20
C ALA A 240 20.93 7.09 0.85
N VAL A 241 19.67 7.11 1.29
CA VAL A 241 19.20 8.05 2.31
C VAL A 241 19.21 7.38 3.68
N ASP A 242 19.67 8.06 4.71
CA ASP A 242 19.69 7.53 6.08
C ASP A 242 18.28 7.48 6.70
N ALA A 243 18.10 6.56 7.65
CA ALA A 243 16.97 6.55 8.58
C ALA A 243 17.51 6.29 9.97
N ASN A 244 16.93 6.89 11.00
CA ASN A 244 17.60 6.99 12.30
C ASN A 244 16.67 6.73 13.48
N GLU A 245 17.26 6.20 14.54
CA GLU A 245 16.82 6.44 15.89
C GLU A 245 17.39 7.79 16.36
N VAL A 246 16.55 8.62 16.96
CA VAL A 246 16.94 9.92 17.51
C VAL A 246 16.53 9.95 18.98
N PHE A 247 17.51 10.07 19.86
CA PHE A 247 17.33 10.09 21.31
C PHE A 247 17.51 11.51 21.82
N PHE A 248 16.57 11.92 22.67
CA PHE A 248 16.61 13.17 23.39
C PHE A 248 16.72 12.85 24.89
N ASP A 249 17.74 13.39 25.55
CA ASP A 249 17.92 13.35 27.00
C ASP A 249 18.08 14.78 27.53
N ASN A 250 16.98 15.36 28.00
CA ASN A 250 16.91 16.75 28.46
C ASN A 250 17.47 17.75 27.43
N TYR A 251 17.23 17.49 26.14
CA TYR A 251 17.69 18.35 25.05
C TYR A 251 16.93 19.69 25.09
N THR A 252 17.64 20.78 25.37
CA THR A 252 17.03 22.10 25.53
C THR A 252 16.72 22.75 24.19
N ILE A 253 15.49 23.21 23.99
CA ILE A 253 15.04 23.96 22.82
C ILE A 253 14.43 25.31 23.26
N PRO A 254 14.57 26.38 22.47
CA PRO A 254 14.02 27.68 22.83
C PRO A 254 12.49 27.71 22.71
N SER A 255 11.83 28.65 23.39
CA SER A 255 10.38 28.89 23.26
C SER A 255 9.97 29.20 21.82
N SER A 256 10.86 29.89 21.07
CA SER A 256 10.67 30.24 19.66
C SER A 256 10.64 29.04 18.72
N SER A 257 10.96 27.83 19.18
CA SER A 257 10.79 26.61 18.39
C SER A 257 9.32 26.16 18.32
N LEU A 258 8.44 26.59 19.23
CA LEU A 258 7.03 26.20 19.21
C LEU A 258 6.33 26.72 17.95
N ILE A 259 5.68 25.83 17.21
CA ILE A 259 4.86 26.18 16.04
C ILE A 259 3.42 26.36 16.51
N GLY A 260 2.83 27.53 16.26
CA GLY A 260 1.46 27.84 16.64
C GLY A 260 1.22 27.77 18.15
N GLU A 261 0.03 27.28 18.54
CA GLU A 261 -0.38 27.22 19.95
C GLU A 261 0.04 25.90 20.62
N LYS A 262 0.54 26.00 21.86
CA LYS A 262 0.83 24.86 22.73
C LYS A 262 -0.39 23.94 22.87
N ASP A 263 -0.15 22.63 22.93
CA ASP A 263 -1.15 21.56 23.05
C ASP A 263 -2.10 21.41 21.84
N LYS A 264 -1.88 22.14 20.74
CA LYS A 264 -2.63 22.03 19.47
C LYS A 264 -1.87 21.32 18.35
N GLY A 265 -0.71 20.74 18.64
CA GLY A 265 0.23 20.16 17.69
C GLY A 265 -0.36 19.07 16.80
N PHE A 266 -1.27 18.23 17.32
CA PHE A 266 -1.87 17.16 16.52
C PHE A 266 -2.73 17.67 15.37
N LYS A 267 -3.46 18.80 15.54
CA LYS A 267 -4.24 19.35 14.42
C LYS A 267 -3.34 19.97 13.37
N MET A 268 -2.28 20.66 13.79
CA MET A 268 -1.34 21.33 12.89
C MET A 268 -0.54 20.31 12.07
N ILE A 269 -0.11 19.21 12.68
CA ILE A 269 0.72 18.20 11.99
C ILE A 269 -0.03 17.45 10.89
N LEU A 270 -1.36 17.39 10.93
CA LEU A 270 -2.16 16.76 9.87
C LEU A 270 -1.97 17.43 8.50
N HIS A 271 -1.63 18.71 8.45
CA HIS A 271 -1.25 19.37 7.19
C HIS A 271 0.00 18.74 6.59
N GLY A 272 0.99 18.42 7.43
CA GLY A 272 2.19 17.70 7.00
C GLY A 272 1.89 16.26 6.60
N MET A 273 1.09 15.54 7.40
CA MET A 273 0.79 14.12 7.13
C MET A 273 -0.11 13.90 5.91
N ASN A 274 -1.10 14.77 5.66
CA ASN A 274 -1.94 14.66 4.46
C ASN A 274 -1.14 15.01 3.20
N THR A 275 -0.28 16.03 3.28
CA THR A 275 0.67 16.34 2.20
C THR A 275 1.62 15.16 1.95
N GLU A 276 2.21 14.59 3.00
CA GLU A 276 3.09 13.42 2.92
C GLU A 276 2.41 12.28 2.17
N ARG A 277 1.15 11.97 2.48
CA ARG A 277 0.38 10.92 1.79
C ARG A 277 0.20 11.19 0.30
N CYS A 278 -0.12 12.42 -0.09
CA CYS A 278 -0.23 12.80 -1.50
C CYS A 278 1.11 12.62 -2.23
N LEU A 279 2.21 13.12 -1.64
CA LEU A 279 3.55 12.98 -2.21
C LEU A 279 3.96 11.50 -2.33
N LEU A 280 3.84 10.71 -1.26
CA LEU A 280 4.17 9.28 -1.26
C LEU A 280 3.31 8.48 -2.25
N ALA A 281 2.07 8.89 -2.51
CA ALA A 281 1.26 8.29 -3.56
C ALA A 281 1.87 8.56 -4.95
N GLY A 282 2.31 9.79 -5.22
CA GLY A 282 3.06 10.13 -6.42
C GLY A 282 4.39 9.37 -6.55
N GLU A 283 5.15 9.27 -5.46
CA GLU A 283 6.41 8.52 -5.41
C GLU A 283 6.21 7.03 -5.75
N ALA A 284 5.18 6.40 -5.17
CA ALA A 284 4.85 5.02 -5.46
C ALA A 284 4.41 4.84 -6.93
N LEU A 285 3.58 5.75 -7.45
CA LEU A 285 3.18 5.72 -8.86
C LEU A 285 4.38 5.77 -9.81
N GLY A 286 5.29 6.73 -9.60
CA GLY A 286 6.45 6.89 -10.46
C GLY A 286 7.36 5.67 -10.44
N LEU A 287 7.61 5.09 -9.24
CA LEU A 287 8.34 3.83 -9.10
C LEU A 287 7.66 2.69 -9.86
N GLY A 288 6.33 2.59 -9.77
CA GLY A 288 5.55 1.60 -10.51
C GLY A 288 5.65 1.73 -12.03
N TYR A 289 5.56 2.96 -12.56
CA TYR A 289 5.74 3.22 -13.99
C TYR A 289 7.18 2.95 -14.46
N ALA A 290 8.20 3.29 -13.66
CA ALA A 290 9.59 2.95 -13.95
C ALA A 290 9.78 1.43 -14.07
N ALA A 291 9.29 0.68 -13.09
CA ALA A 291 9.36 -0.78 -13.08
C ALA A 291 8.62 -1.42 -14.27
N LEU A 292 7.39 -0.97 -14.53
CA LEU A 292 6.58 -1.47 -15.64
C LEU A 292 7.21 -1.16 -17.00
N SER A 293 7.76 0.05 -17.17
CA SER A 293 8.48 0.46 -18.38
C SER A 293 9.70 -0.44 -18.62
N LYS A 294 10.52 -0.65 -17.59
CA LYS A 294 11.70 -1.53 -17.66
C LYS A 294 11.31 -2.98 -17.99
N ALA A 295 10.25 -3.50 -17.37
CA ALA A 295 9.71 -4.82 -17.65
C ALA A 295 9.25 -4.97 -19.10
N ALA A 296 8.49 -4.00 -19.62
CA ALA A 296 8.01 -3.99 -20.99
C ALA A 296 9.17 -3.91 -21.99
N SER A 297 10.17 -3.07 -21.74
CA SER A 297 11.39 -2.99 -22.56
C SER A 297 12.15 -4.32 -22.59
N TYR A 298 12.35 -4.96 -21.44
CA TYR A 298 13.00 -6.27 -21.37
C TYR A 298 12.18 -7.35 -22.09
N ALA A 299 10.86 -7.35 -21.90
CA ALA A 299 9.97 -8.30 -22.55
C ALA A 299 9.97 -8.19 -24.08
N LYS A 300 10.20 -6.97 -24.60
CA LYS A 300 10.31 -6.68 -26.04
C LYS A 300 11.61 -7.18 -26.67
N THR A 301 12.70 -7.28 -25.91
CA THR A 301 14.03 -7.60 -26.47
C THR A 301 14.50 -9.01 -26.11
N ARG A 302 14.10 -9.54 -24.94
CA ARG A 302 14.52 -10.87 -24.49
C ARG A 302 13.86 -11.96 -25.32
N VAL A 303 14.68 -12.84 -25.90
CA VAL A 303 14.23 -13.99 -26.70
C VAL A 303 14.44 -15.29 -25.92
N VAL A 304 13.37 -16.07 -25.76
CA VAL A 304 13.39 -17.43 -25.24
C VAL A 304 12.46 -18.27 -26.11
N PHE A 305 12.79 -19.54 -26.35
CA PHE A 305 12.02 -20.39 -27.27
C PHE A 305 11.83 -19.76 -28.66
N LYS A 306 12.86 -19.08 -29.18
CA LYS A 306 12.93 -18.45 -30.51
C LYS A 306 11.96 -17.27 -30.77
N ARG A 307 11.33 -16.69 -29.73
CA ARG A 307 10.53 -15.45 -29.85
C ARG A 307 10.71 -14.53 -28.65
N GLN A 308 10.32 -13.26 -28.80
CA GLN A 308 10.30 -12.29 -27.70
C GLN A 308 9.36 -12.77 -26.59
N ILE A 309 9.78 -12.66 -25.33
CA ILE A 309 8.97 -13.14 -24.19
C ILE A 309 7.67 -12.35 -24.03
N GLY A 310 7.62 -11.08 -24.47
CA GLY A 310 6.42 -10.24 -24.45
C GLY A 310 5.28 -10.72 -25.36
N MET A 311 5.56 -11.67 -26.27
CA MET A 311 4.51 -12.33 -27.08
C MET A 311 3.74 -13.42 -26.30
N ASN A 312 4.20 -13.78 -25.10
CA ASN A 312 3.53 -14.77 -24.25
C ASN A 312 2.48 -14.06 -23.38
N GLN A 313 1.23 -14.55 -23.39
CA GLN A 313 0.16 -14.00 -22.53
C GLN A 313 0.50 -14.07 -21.03
N ALA A 314 1.28 -15.08 -20.60
CA ALA A 314 1.78 -15.19 -19.24
C ALA A 314 2.71 -14.03 -18.80
N ILE A 315 3.24 -13.25 -19.75
CA ILE A 315 3.99 -12.01 -19.49
C ILE A 315 3.11 -10.79 -19.78
N ALA A 316 2.43 -10.77 -20.93
CA ALA A 316 1.64 -9.62 -21.36
C ALA A 316 0.45 -9.30 -20.43
N HIS A 317 -0.31 -10.31 -19.99
CA HIS A 317 -1.49 -10.08 -19.15
C HIS A 317 -1.13 -9.54 -17.75
N PRO A 318 -0.12 -10.09 -17.02
CA PRO A 318 0.29 -9.51 -15.75
C PRO A 318 0.81 -8.06 -15.86
N LEU A 319 1.51 -7.71 -16.94
CA LEU A 319 1.95 -6.33 -17.17
C LEU A 319 0.76 -5.41 -17.48
N ALA A 320 -0.25 -5.89 -18.20
CA ALA A 320 -1.49 -5.14 -18.43
C ALA A 320 -2.32 -4.94 -17.14
N ASP A 321 -2.38 -5.94 -16.27
CA ASP A 321 -3.00 -5.82 -14.93
C ASP A 321 -2.30 -4.76 -14.08
N ALA A 322 -0.95 -4.79 -14.04
CA ALA A 322 -0.16 -3.77 -13.34
C ALA A 322 -0.42 -2.36 -13.90
N TYR A 323 -0.49 -2.23 -15.23
CA TYR A 323 -0.82 -0.96 -15.89
C TYR A 323 -2.18 -0.41 -15.46
N MET A 324 -3.24 -1.24 -15.49
CA MET A 324 -4.58 -0.80 -15.11
C MET A 324 -4.64 -0.34 -13.64
N LYS A 325 -3.93 -1.03 -12.74
CA LYS A 325 -3.83 -0.65 -11.33
C LYS A 325 -3.11 0.70 -11.16
N LEU A 326 -2.02 0.94 -11.89
CA LEU A 326 -1.32 2.23 -11.86
C LEU A 326 -2.19 3.37 -12.37
N GLU A 327 -2.92 3.17 -13.48
CA GLU A 327 -3.82 4.19 -14.01
C GLU A 327 -4.98 4.51 -13.06
N ALA A 328 -5.54 3.49 -12.37
CA ALA A 328 -6.55 3.70 -11.34
C ALA A 328 -6.00 4.48 -10.13
N ALA A 329 -4.81 4.10 -9.64
CA ALA A 329 -4.15 4.79 -8.53
C ALA A 329 -3.74 6.22 -8.89
N LYS A 330 -3.40 6.49 -10.16
CA LYS A 330 -3.12 7.84 -10.69
C LYS A 330 -4.33 8.75 -10.52
N LEU A 331 -5.52 8.29 -10.89
CA LEU A 331 -6.74 9.09 -10.73
C LEU A 331 -7.00 9.44 -9.25
N ALA A 332 -6.86 8.47 -8.35
CA ALA A 332 -7.02 8.69 -6.92
C ALA A 332 -5.98 9.67 -6.36
N THR A 333 -4.72 9.53 -6.77
CA THR A 333 -3.59 10.37 -6.31
C THR A 333 -3.79 11.83 -6.65
N TYR A 334 -4.06 12.14 -7.91
CA TYR A 334 -4.24 13.52 -8.32
C TYR A 334 -5.60 14.09 -7.92
N HIS A 335 -6.59 13.25 -7.63
CA HIS A 335 -7.80 13.70 -6.96
C HIS A 335 -7.51 14.16 -5.53
N ALA A 336 -6.78 13.37 -4.74
CA ALA A 336 -6.42 13.73 -3.37
C ALA A 336 -5.58 15.01 -3.30
N ALA A 337 -4.60 15.16 -4.20
CA ALA A 337 -3.77 16.37 -4.23
C ALA A 337 -4.59 17.62 -4.60
N ARG A 338 -5.51 17.52 -5.57
CA ARG A 338 -6.43 18.63 -5.90
C ARG A 338 -7.36 19.00 -4.75
N LEU A 339 -7.87 18.02 -4.00
CA LEU A 339 -8.70 18.30 -2.82
C LEU A 339 -7.91 18.98 -1.72
N TYR A 340 -6.63 18.63 -1.55
CA TYR A 340 -5.77 19.29 -0.57
C TYR A 340 -5.52 20.76 -0.93
N ASP A 341 -5.29 21.05 -2.21
CA ASP A 341 -5.04 22.40 -2.72
C ASP A 341 -6.32 23.25 -2.85
N ASP A 342 -7.50 22.69 -2.54
CA ASP A 342 -8.77 23.42 -2.62
C ASP A 342 -8.87 24.44 -1.47
N GLU A 343 -8.72 25.72 -1.82
CA GLU A 343 -8.85 26.84 -0.89
C GLU A 343 -10.27 27.42 -0.80
N SER A 344 -11.25 26.87 -1.54
CA SER A 344 -12.63 27.37 -1.54
C SER A 344 -13.35 27.23 -0.20
N GLY A 345 -12.81 26.40 0.70
CA GLY A 345 -13.40 26.08 1.99
C GLY A 345 -14.61 25.14 1.90
N THR A 346 -14.91 24.61 0.70
CA THR A 346 -16.02 23.69 0.48
C THR A 346 -15.66 22.24 0.82
N VAL A 347 -14.37 21.89 0.82
CA VAL A 347 -13.87 20.55 1.12
C VAL A 347 -13.45 20.47 2.60
N GLY A 348 -14.02 19.51 3.32
CA GLY A 348 -13.67 19.26 4.73
C GLY A 348 -12.29 18.60 4.89
N GLN A 349 -11.63 18.82 6.04
CA GLN A 349 -10.34 18.18 6.35
C GLN A 349 -10.44 16.65 6.42
N ASP A 350 -11.59 16.12 6.84
CA ASP A 350 -11.84 14.67 6.87
C ASP A 350 -11.89 14.08 5.45
N GLU A 351 -12.55 14.77 4.51
CA GLU A 351 -12.60 14.36 3.10
C GLU A 351 -11.21 14.34 2.45
N ILE A 352 -10.40 15.37 2.69
CA ILE A 352 -9.00 15.42 2.28
C ILE A 352 -8.23 14.24 2.88
N GLY A 353 -8.45 13.96 4.17
CA GLY A 353 -7.86 12.82 4.86
C GLY A 353 -8.22 11.49 4.19
N VAL A 354 -9.49 11.26 3.88
CA VAL A 354 -9.96 10.02 3.21
C VAL A 354 -9.32 9.88 1.84
N ALA A 355 -9.33 10.94 1.04
CA ALA A 355 -8.76 10.93 -0.29
C ALA A 355 -7.24 10.65 -0.26
N ALA A 356 -6.48 11.35 0.59
CA ALA A 356 -5.04 11.20 0.70
C ALA A 356 -4.63 9.79 1.19
N ASN A 357 -5.33 9.24 2.18
CA ASN A 357 -5.08 7.88 2.66
C ASN A 357 -5.43 6.83 1.58
N SER A 358 -6.55 7.01 0.88
CA SER A 358 -6.97 6.10 -0.20
C SER A 358 -6.00 6.11 -1.37
N ALA A 359 -5.60 7.30 -1.83
CA ALA A 359 -4.62 7.50 -2.87
C ALA A 359 -3.30 6.78 -2.56
N LYS A 360 -2.75 7.04 -1.36
CA LYS A 360 -1.49 6.45 -0.93
C LYS A 360 -1.56 4.94 -0.86
N TYR A 361 -2.63 4.38 -0.30
CA TYR A 361 -2.85 2.94 -0.24
C TYR A 361 -2.88 2.32 -1.64
N MET A 362 -3.72 2.84 -2.54
CA MET A 362 -3.88 2.33 -3.90
C MET A 362 -2.58 2.41 -4.71
N ALA A 363 -1.86 3.54 -4.60
CA ALA A 363 -0.59 3.73 -5.28
C ALA A 363 0.48 2.74 -4.79
N ALA A 364 0.56 2.50 -3.48
CA ALA A 364 1.51 1.54 -2.92
C ALA A 364 1.24 0.09 -3.39
N GLU A 365 -0.03 -0.35 -3.42
CA GLU A 365 -0.40 -1.68 -3.91
C GLU A 365 -0.14 -1.84 -5.42
N ALA A 366 -0.45 -0.80 -6.21
CA ALA A 366 -0.20 -0.79 -7.65
C ALA A 366 1.31 -0.83 -7.95
N ALA A 367 2.10 -0.02 -7.25
CA ALA A 367 3.56 0.04 -7.38
C ALA A 367 4.21 -1.31 -7.05
N PHE A 368 3.79 -1.94 -5.96
CA PHE A 368 4.28 -3.27 -5.59
C PHE A 368 3.95 -4.32 -6.64
N THR A 369 2.71 -4.34 -7.14
CA THR A 369 2.32 -5.25 -8.22
C THR A 369 3.23 -5.04 -9.44
N ALA A 370 3.46 -3.80 -9.85
CA ALA A 370 4.31 -3.47 -10.99
C ALA A 370 5.78 -3.88 -10.77
N CYS A 371 6.34 -3.62 -9.59
CA CYS A 371 7.71 -4.00 -9.24
C CYS A 371 7.88 -5.53 -9.18
N GLU A 372 6.93 -6.25 -8.58
CA GLU A 372 6.93 -7.72 -8.56
C GLU A 372 6.89 -8.27 -9.98
N ARG A 373 5.98 -7.78 -10.83
CA ARG A 373 5.90 -8.21 -12.23
C ARG A 373 7.17 -7.88 -13.00
N ALA A 374 7.83 -6.76 -12.68
CA ALA A 374 9.10 -6.40 -13.30
C ALA A 374 10.20 -7.40 -12.97
N VAL A 375 10.37 -7.76 -11.69
CA VAL A 375 11.34 -8.79 -11.26
C VAL A 375 11.04 -10.12 -11.95
N LEU A 376 9.78 -10.59 -11.91
CA LEU A 376 9.39 -11.87 -12.50
C LEU A 376 9.55 -11.90 -14.03
N THR A 377 9.31 -10.79 -14.71
CA THR A 377 9.51 -10.68 -16.17
C THR A 377 11.00 -10.81 -16.55
N HIS A 378 11.90 -10.35 -15.68
CA HIS A 378 13.35 -10.49 -15.89
C HIS A 378 13.87 -11.89 -15.56
N GLY A 379 13.09 -12.73 -14.87
CA GLY A 379 13.51 -14.06 -14.41
C GLY A 379 14.70 -13.94 -13.46
N GLY A 380 15.70 -14.81 -13.62
CA GLY A 380 16.91 -14.77 -12.78
C GLY A 380 17.65 -13.42 -12.80
N MET A 381 17.59 -12.68 -13.92
CA MET A 381 18.21 -11.36 -14.01
C MET A 381 17.48 -10.31 -13.15
N GLY A 382 16.20 -10.53 -12.85
CA GLY A 382 15.44 -9.65 -11.96
C GLY A 382 15.89 -9.71 -10.51
N TYR A 383 16.73 -10.68 -10.16
CA TYR A 383 17.35 -10.83 -8.84
C TYR A 383 18.79 -10.29 -8.79
N ALA A 384 19.38 -9.95 -9.94
CA ALA A 384 20.75 -9.47 -10.02
C ALA A 384 20.80 -7.95 -9.79
N VAL A 385 21.71 -7.51 -8.92
CA VAL A 385 21.90 -6.09 -8.55
C VAL A 385 22.29 -5.16 -9.70
N GLU A 386 22.72 -5.73 -10.83
CA GLU A 386 22.99 -4.97 -12.06
C GLU A 386 21.68 -4.51 -12.77
N TYR A 387 20.54 -5.10 -12.43
CA TYR A 387 19.22 -4.73 -12.94
C TYR A 387 18.44 -3.91 -11.90
N ASP A 388 18.01 -2.72 -12.30
CA ASP A 388 17.32 -1.76 -11.42
C ASP A 388 16.07 -2.31 -10.70
N VAL A 389 15.40 -3.29 -11.31
CA VAL A 389 14.11 -3.81 -10.83
C VAL A 389 14.20 -4.46 -9.45
N GLU A 390 15.35 -5.02 -9.08
CA GLU A 390 15.55 -5.59 -7.74
C GLU A 390 15.52 -4.48 -6.68
N ARG A 391 16.22 -3.37 -6.95
CA ARG A 391 16.29 -2.22 -6.05
C ARG A 391 14.93 -1.59 -5.87
N TRP A 392 14.21 -1.37 -6.97
CA TRP A 392 12.86 -0.83 -6.93
C TRP A 392 11.88 -1.76 -6.21
N PHE A 393 12.05 -3.09 -6.31
CA PHE A 393 11.25 -4.04 -5.54
C PHE A 393 11.54 -3.98 -4.04
N ARG A 394 12.80 -3.79 -3.62
CA ARG A 394 13.13 -3.54 -2.21
C ARG A 394 12.53 -2.22 -1.72
N GLU A 395 12.63 -1.18 -2.54
CA GLU A 395 12.15 0.17 -2.21
C GLU A 395 10.62 0.29 -2.14
N CYS A 396 9.87 -0.43 -2.99
CA CYS A 396 8.41 -0.35 -3.03
C CYS A 396 7.71 -0.90 -1.77
N LEU A 397 8.43 -1.64 -0.93
CA LEU A 397 7.93 -2.11 0.36
C LEU A 397 7.70 -0.98 1.36
N VAL A 398 8.49 0.10 1.30
CA VAL A 398 8.33 1.23 2.24
C VAL A 398 6.95 1.88 2.10
N PRO A 399 6.48 2.26 0.89
CA PRO A 399 5.09 2.70 0.69
C PRO A 399 4.03 1.69 1.14
N ARG A 400 4.32 0.39 1.18
CA ARG A 400 3.39 -0.63 1.72
C ARG A 400 3.44 -0.81 3.23
N ILE A 401 4.40 -0.18 3.91
CA ILE A 401 4.55 -0.25 5.37
C ILE A 401 4.14 1.08 6.00
N ALA A 402 4.68 2.19 5.53
CA ALA A 402 4.62 3.50 6.19
C ALA A 402 3.84 4.54 5.37
N PRO A 403 2.74 5.12 5.89
CA PRO A 403 1.74 4.50 6.76
C PRO A 403 0.74 3.71 5.90
N HIS A 404 0.68 2.38 5.97
CA HIS A 404 -0.26 1.59 5.14
C HIS A 404 -1.49 1.11 5.92
N LEU A 405 -1.28 0.48 7.08
CA LEU A 405 -2.38 0.04 7.94
C LEU A 405 -3.20 1.21 8.50
N ILE A 406 -2.57 2.35 8.80
CA ILE A 406 -3.28 3.57 9.23
C ILE A 406 -4.22 4.07 8.12
N CYS A 407 -3.82 3.97 6.86
CA CYS A 407 -4.68 4.39 5.75
C CYS A 407 -5.96 3.55 5.71
N ILE A 408 -5.85 2.23 5.84
CA ILE A 408 -7.00 1.34 5.88
C ILE A 408 -7.87 1.67 7.09
N SER A 409 -7.30 1.74 8.30
CA SER A 409 -8.08 2.02 9.51
C SER A 409 -8.75 3.39 9.47
N PHE A 410 -8.10 4.41 8.90
CA PHE A 410 -8.69 5.74 8.77
C PHE A 410 -9.84 5.75 7.77
N VAL A 411 -9.65 5.12 6.61
CA VAL A 411 -10.70 5.01 5.59
C VAL A 411 -11.84 4.16 6.14
N ASP A 412 -11.58 3.08 6.87
CA ASP A 412 -12.59 2.27 7.53
C ASP A 412 -13.36 3.08 8.59
N ASP A 413 -12.68 3.79 9.51
CA ASP A 413 -13.35 4.60 10.52
C ASP A 413 -14.21 5.74 9.92
N SER A 414 -13.76 6.33 8.79
CA SER A 414 -14.51 7.38 8.10
C SER A 414 -15.64 6.81 7.24
N ALA A 415 -15.34 5.82 6.41
CA ALA A 415 -16.31 5.16 5.55
C ALA A 415 -17.32 4.36 6.36
N ALA A 416 -16.99 3.82 7.54
CA ALA A 416 -17.94 3.16 8.41
C ALA A 416 -19.02 4.14 8.88
N LYS A 417 -18.72 5.43 9.08
CA LYS A 417 -19.76 6.43 9.39
C LYS A 417 -20.72 6.61 8.22
N ASP A 418 -20.19 6.72 7.00
CA ASP A 418 -21.00 6.91 5.79
C ASP A 418 -21.74 5.63 5.36
N LEU A 419 -21.07 4.48 5.44
CA LEU A 419 -21.60 3.14 5.19
C LEU A 419 -22.64 2.78 6.24
N SER A 420 -22.43 3.10 7.52
CA SER A 420 -23.43 2.91 8.59
C SER A 420 -24.71 3.69 8.31
N ALA A 421 -24.58 4.90 7.78
CA ALA A 421 -25.71 5.72 7.34
C ALA A 421 -26.40 5.13 6.10
N LEU A 422 -25.65 4.52 5.18
CA LEU A 422 -26.17 3.85 3.98
C LEU A 422 -26.84 2.49 4.28
N ILE A 423 -26.34 1.74 5.27
CA ILE A 423 -26.83 0.38 5.62
C ILE A 423 -27.82 0.38 6.80
N GLY A 424 -28.10 1.54 7.41
CA GLY A 424 -29.16 1.71 8.41
C GLY A 424 -28.85 1.15 9.81
N TYR A 425 -27.59 0.84 10.12
CA TYR A 425 -27.16 0.40 11.45
C TYR A 425 -26.02 1.29 11.95
N PRO A 426 -26.15 2.00 13.09
CA PRO A 426 -25.08 2.88 13.57
C PRO A 426 -23.85 2.05 13.97
N TRP A 427 -22.72 2.34 13.35
CA TRP A 427 -21.42 1.79 13.73
C TRP A 427 -20.79 2.71 14.79
N SER A 428 -20.57 2.20 16.00
CA SER A 428 -20.00 2.96 17.12
C SER A 428 -18.57 2.51 17.39
N SER A 429 -17.61 3.43 17.30
CA SER A 429 -16.18 3.16 17.56
C SER A 429 -15.86 2.85 19.03
N ASP A 430 -16.81 3.02 19.96
CA ASP A 430 -16.70 2.61 21.37
C ASP A 430 -16.91 1.09 21.55
N ASP A 431 -17.28 0.35 20.51
CA ASP A 431 -17.61 -1.07 20.58
C ASP A 431 -16.38 -2.01 20.63
N ARG A 432 -15.19 -1.48 20.97
CA ARG A 432 -13.99 -2.32 21.16
C ARG A 432 -14.00 -3.08 22.49
N SER A 433 -14.94 -2.80 23.39
CA SER A 433 -15.09 -3.47 24.69
C SER A 433 -16.15 -4.57 24.73
N THR A 434 -16.96 -4.73 23.67
CA THR A 434 -17.85 -5.89 23.57
C THR A 434 -17.05 -7.05 22.96
N PRO A 435 -17.19 -8.28 23.49
CA PRO A 435 -16.64 -9.43 22.81
C PRO A 435 -17.29 -9.45 21.44
N ARG A 436 -16.50 -9.27 20.36
CA ARG A 436 -16.93 -9.51 18.97
C ARG A 436 -17.89 -10.68 19.00
N ASP A 437 -19.12 -10.48 18.53
CA ASP A 437 -20.06 -11.56 18.35
C ASP A 437 -19.28 -12.69 17.68
N ARG A 438 -19.08 -13.76 18.45
CA ARG A 438 -18.48 -14.98 17.94
C ARG A 438 -19.28 -15.31 16.68
N PRO A 439 -18.65 -15.82 15.60
CA PRO A 439 -19.41 -16.26 14.43
C PRO A 439 -20.63 -17.03 14.92
N HIS A 440 -21.83 -16.58 14.53
CA HIS A 440 -23.09 -17.14 15.01
C HIS A 440 -23.01 -18.66 14.88
N PHE A 441 -22.87 -19.34 16.02
CA PHE A 441 -23.00 -20.79 16.11
C PHE A 441 -24.49 -21.06 16.05
N ASP A 442 -25.01 -21.14 14.82
CA ASP A 442 -26.38 -21.58 14.62
C ASP A 442 -26.53 -23.03 15.09
N ILE A 443 -27.65 -23.28 15.72
CA ILE A 443 -27.90 -24.36 16.67
C ILE A 443 -27.87 -25.71 15.94
N SER A 444 -26.89 -26.57 16.23
CA SER A 444 -26.92 -27.97 15.81
C SER A 444 -27.82 -28.77 16.77
N PRO A 445 -28.68 -29.70 16.29
CA PRO A 445 -29.44 -30.57 17.19
C PRO A 445 -28.49 -31.37 18.10
N ALA A 446 -28.95 -31.62 19.34
CA ALA A 446 -28.15 -32.15 20.44
C ALA A 446 -27.15 -33.25 20.03
N VAL A 447 -25.86 -32.94 20.13
CA VAL A 447 -24.74 -33.83 19.81
C VAL A 447 -24.50 -34.80 20.97
N PRO A 448 -24.34 -36.12 20.73
CA PRO A 448 -23.62 -37.00 21.64
C PRO A 448 -22.12 -36.68 21.54
N GLN A 449 -21.52 -36.24 22.64
CA GLN A 449 -20.11 -35.85 22.82
C GLN A 449 -19.11 -36.34 21.75
N ASN A 450 -18.65 -35.42 20.88
CA ASN A 450 -17.30 -35.35 20.33
C ASN A 450 -17.07 -33.96 19.65
N LEU A 451 -15.93 -33.33 19.93
CA LEU A 451 -15.55 -31.93 19.61
C LEU A 451 -15.29 -31.66 18.10
N MET A 452 -16.21 -31.96 17.19
CA MET A 452 -16.03 -31.71 15.74
C MET A 452 -17.24 -31.02 15.12
N ASN A 453 -17.01 -29.85 14.49
CA ASN A 453 -18.01 -29.19 13.66
C ASN A 453 -17.98 -29.79 12.23
N GLN A 454 -19.14 -30.13 11.66
CA GLN A 454 -19.22 -30.87 10.38
C GLN A 454 -19.07 -29.96 9.14
N ALA A 455 -19.43 -28.67 9.28
CA ALA A 455 -19.19 -27.66 8.27
C ALA A 455 -19.15 -26.24 8.85
N ILE A 456 -18.58 -25.31 8.10
CA ILE A 456 -18.62 -23.87 8.37
C ILE A 456 -19.11 -23.13 7.14
N ILE A 457 -19.93 -22.11 7.36
CA ILE A 457 -20.35 -21.16 6.32
C ILE A 457 -19.49 -19.90 6.45
N ALA A 458 -18.83 -19.51 5.36
CA ALA A 458 -18.09 -18.26 5.29
C ALA A 458 -18.09 -17.70 3.86
N ASN A 459 -18.36 -16.40 3.71
CA ASN A 459 -18.31 -15.67 2.44
C ASN A 459 -19.09 -16.32 1.27
N GLY A 460 -20.28 -16.87 1.56
CA GLY A 460 -21.12 -17.53 0.54
C GLY A 460 -20.70 -18.96 0.17
N PHE A 461 -19.76 -19.54 0.91
CA PHE A 461 -19.29 -20.91 0.73
C PHE A 461 -19.58 -21.77 1.96
N VAL A 462 -19.74 -23.07 1.73
CA VAL A 462 -19.82 -24.12 2.75
C VAL A 462 -18.54 -24.93 2.71
N PHE A 463 -17.79 -24.93 3.82
CA PHE A 463 -16.58 -25.70 4.00
C PHE A 463 -16.88 -26.90 4.88
N THR A 464 -16.85 -28.11 4.31
CA THR A 464 -17.09 -29.34 5.08
C THR A 464 -15.81 -29.85 5.74
N SER A 465 -15.98 -30.46 6.92
CA SER A 465 -14.96 -31.29 7.54
C SER A 465 -14.79 -32.60 6.77
N GLY A 466 -13.63 -33.25 6.94
CA GLY A 466 -13.38 -34.56 6.36
C GLY A 466 -14.32 -35.63 6.91
N GLY A 467 -15.13 -36.21 6.03
CA GLY A 467 -16.07 -37.26 6.35
C GLY A 467 -15.50 -38.64 6.06
N VAL A 468 -15.64 -39.55 7.03
CA VAL A 468 -15.49 -41.00 6.84
C VAL A 468 -16.86 -41.67 6.76
N ALA A 469 -16.91 -42.94 6.38
CA ALA A 469 -18.15 -43.69 6.12
C ALA A 469 -18.92 -44.02 7.41
N MET A 470 -19.37 -43.01 8.13
CA MET A 470 -20.17 -43.15 9.34
C MET A 470 -21.66 -43.24 8.99
N ASP A 471 -22.37 -44.11 9.69
CA ASP A 471 -23.83 -44.09 9.73
C ASP A 471 -24.28 -42.96 10.67
N PRO A 472 -25.01 -41.95 10.16
CA PRO A 472 -25.44 -40.80 10.95
C PRO A 472 -26.41 -41.16 12.09
N LYS A 473 -27.08 -42.33 12.03
CA LYS A 473 -28.00 -42.77 13.09
C LYS A 473 -27.29 -43.43 14.26
N THR A 474 -26.24 -44.19 13.97
CA THR A 474 -25.53 -45.00 14.98
C THR A 474 -24.21 -44.37 15.41
N GLY A 475 -23.67 -43.41 14.65
CA GLY A 475 -22.37 -42.79 14.91
C GLY A 475 -21.19 -43.74 14.72
N LYS A 476 -21.41 -44.92 14.11
CA LYS A 476 -20.39 -45.95 13.85
C LYS A 476 -20.04 -45.99 12.38
N MET A 477 -18.81 -46.41 12.07
CA MET A 477 -18.43 -46.70 10.69
C MET A 477 -19.27 -47.86 10.16
N ILE A 478 -19.77 -47.74 8.93
CA ILE A 478 -20.47 -48.84 8.27
C ILE A 478 -19.48 -49.95 7.91
N ASP A 479 -19.97 -51.19 7.90
CA ASP A 479 -19.23 -52.31 7.29
C ASP A 479 -19.37 -52.21 5.76
N GLY A 480 -18.28 -52.45 5.04
CA GLY A 480 -18.33 -52.43 3.57
C GLY A 480 -16.97 -52.38 2.90
N ASP A 481 -17.00 -52.43 1.58
CA ASP A 481 -15.84 -52.14 0.75
C ASP A 481 -15.73 -50.63 0.46
N ILE A 482 -14.73 -50.26 -0.33
CA ILE A 482 -14.48 -48.85 -0.67
C ILE A 482 -15.68 -48.23 -1.40
N GLU A 483 -16.43 -49.01 -2.16
CA GLU A 483 -17.57 -48.53 -2.93
C GLU A 483 -18.71 -48.15 -1.98
N ALA A 484 -19.04 -49.04 -1.03
CA ALA A 484 -20.00 -48.76 0.03
C ALA A 484 -19.59 -47.55 0.88
N HIS A 485 -18.31 -47.46 1.25
CA HIS A 485 -17.81 -46.34 2.03
C HIS A 485 -17.90 -45.01 1.28
N THR A 486 -17.57 -45.00 -0.01
CA THR A 486 -17.64 -43.80 -0.87
C THR A 486 -19.09 -43.30 -0.97
N ARG A 487 -20.07 -44.20 -1.18
CA ARG A 487 -21.50 -43.85 -1.23
C ARG A 487 -21.97 -43.22 0.08
N GLN A 488 -21.61 -43.81 1.21
CA GLN A 488 -22.01 -43.30 2.53
C GLN A 488 -21.43 -41.91 2.80
N ILE A 489 -20.16 -41.67 2.47
CA ILE A 489 -19.52 -40.37 2.67
C ILE A 489 -20.18 -39.29 1.81
N ILE A 490 -20.39 -39.55 0.52
CA ILE A 490 -21.01 -38.56 -0.38
C ILE A 490 -22.46 -38.28 0.06
N SER A 491 -23.21 -39.28 0.51
CA SER A 491 -24.55 -39.08 1.06
C SER A 491 -24.54 -38.20 2.31
N ASN A 492 -23.58 -38.39 3.22
CA ASN A 492 -23.46 -37.58 4.42
C ASN A 492 -23.10 -36.13 4.08
N LEU A 493 -22.14 -35.93 3.16
CA LEU A 493 -21.77 -34.60 2.68
C LEU A 493 -22.94 -33.89 1.99
N GLY A 494 -23.74 -34.61 1.21
CA GLY A 494 -24.95 -34.06 0.60
C GLY A 494 -25.93 -33.52 1.63
N ALA A 495 -26.21 -34.28 2.70
CA ALA A 495 -27.08 -33.83 3.79
C ALA A 495 -26.53 -32.59 4.51
N ILE A 496 -25.21 -32.53 4.75
CA ILE A 496 -24.55 -31.37 5.37
C ILE A 496 -24.66 -30.13 4.46
N LEU A 497 -24.46 -30.30 3.16
CA LEU A 497 -24.55 -29.21 2.17
C LEU A 497 -25.98 -28.70 2.04
N ASP A 498 -26.97 -29.59 2.01
CA ASP A 498 -28.38 -29.22 1.91
C ASP A 498 -28.83 -28.39 3.11
N GLU A 499 -28.44 -28.79 4.33
CA GLU A 499 -28.71 -28.04 5.57
C GLU A 499 -28.03 -26.66 5.56
N ALA A 500 -26.83 -26.57 4.96
CA ALA A 500 -26.08 -25.33 4.84
C ALA A 500 -26.56 -24.40 3.70
N GLY A 501 -27.66 -24.73 3.01
CA GLY A 501 -28.21 -23.92 1.92
C GLY A 501 -27.50 -24.10 0.57
N SER A 502 -26.77 -25.20 0.41
CA SER A 502 -26.07 -25.61 -0.82
C SER A 502 -26.67 -26.92 -1.37
N SER A 503 -25.92 -27.62 -2.24
CA SER A 503 -26.22 -28.97 -2.72
C SER A 503 -24.97 -29.62 -3.32
N LEU A 504 -25.01 -30.93 -3.61
CA LEU A 504 -23.92 -31.61 -4.34
C LEU A 504 -23.67 -31.02 -5.73
N ASN A 505 -24.68 -30.43 -6.38
CA ASN A 505 -24.51 -29.78 -7.69
C ASN A 505 -23.75 -28.45 -7.60
N ASP A 506 -23.67 -27.87 -6.40
CA ASP A 506 -23.04 -26.58 -6.14
C ASP A 506 -21.62 -26.73 -5.58
N VAL A 507 -21.09 -27.95 -5.57
CA VAL A 507 -19.73 -28.25 -5.12
C VAL A 507 -18.73 -27.84 -6.18
N ILE A 508 -17.73 -27.05 -5.76
CA ILE A 508 -16.69 -26.51 -6.64
C ILE A 508 -15.33 -27.18 -6.43
N GLU A 509 -15.10 -27.75 -5.25
CA GLU A 509 -13.85 -28.42 -4.90
C GLU A 509 -14.09 -29.68 -4.05
N VAL A 510 -13.37 -30.75 -4.36
CA VAL A 510 -13.35 -31.99 -3.58
C VAL A 510 -11.94 -32.48 -3.34
N ASN A 511 -11.64 -32.81 -2.09
CA ASN A 511 -10.38 -33.44 -1.69
C ASN A 511 -10.66 -34.85 -1.17
N ILE A 512 -9.96 -35.83 -1.74
CA ILE A 512 -10.10 -37.26 -1.43
C ILE A 512 -8.79 -37.79 -0.88
N TYR A 513 -8.85 -38.41 0.28
CA TYR A 513 -7.71 -39.09 0.90
C TYR A 513 -7.98 -40.59 0.92
N LEU A 514 -7.04 -41.38 0.40
CA LEU A 514 -7.10 -42.84 0.40
C LEU A 514 -5.99 -43.42 1.27
N SER A 515 -6.27 -44.48 2.02
CA SER A 515 -5.23 -45.20 2.76
C SER A 515 -4.28 -45.98 1.83
N ASP A 516 -4.75 -46.33 0.63
CA ASP A 516 -4.00 -47.09 -0.38
C ASP A 516 -4.55 -46.77 -1.79
N MET A 517 -3.65 -46.55 -2.76
CA MET A 517 -4.04 -46.22 -4.14
C MET A 517 -4.74 -47.36 -4.87
N LYS A 518 -4.67 -48.61 -4.39
CA LYS A 518 -5.43 -49.72 -4.98
C LYS A 518 -6.94 -49.46 -4.99
N TYR A 519 -7.42 -48.62 -4.08
CA TYR A 519 -8.83 -48.26 -3.96
C TYR A 519 -9.31 -47.22 -4.97
N TYR A 520 -8.38 -46.56 -5.67
CA TYR A 520 -8.68 -45.42 -6.54
C TYR A 520 -9.69 -45.76 -7.63
N ALA A 521 -9.52 -46.87 -8.35
CA ALA A 521 -10.38 -47.23 -9.48
C ALA A 521 -11.85 -47.41 -9.05
N LYS A 522 -12.07 -48.24 -8.03
CA LYS A 522 -13.40 -48.54 -7.48
C LYS A 522 -14.08 -47.33 -6.84
N MET A 523 -13.32 -46.54 -6.08
CA MET A 523 -13.83 -45.27 -5.53
C MET A 523 -14.26 -44.33 -6.66
N ASN A 524 -13.47 -44.24 -7.73
CA ASN A 524 -13.72 -43.34 -8.85
C ASN A 524 -14.96 -43.73 -9.67
N GLU A 525 -15.26 -45.03 -9.79
CA GLU A 525 -16.49 -45.53 -10.41
C GLU A 525 -17.72 -44.98 -9.67
N VAL A 526 -17.76 -45.16 -8.35
CA VAL A 526 -18.84 -44.63 -7.50
C VAL A 526 -18.88 -43.11 -7.53
N TYR A 527 -17.73 -42.45 -7.40
CA TYR A 527 -17.62 -40.99 -7.37
C TYR A 527 -18.22 -40.35 -8.62
N ALA A 528 -18.02 -40.94 -9.79
CA ALA A 528 -18.52 -40.42 -11.06
C ALA A 528 -20.05 -40.37 -11.14
N GLU A 529 -20.76 -41.13 -10.31
CA GLU A 529 -22.23 -41.17 -10.30
C GLU A 529 -22.87 -39.94 -9.64
N TYR A 530 -22.13 -39.19 -8.82
CA TYR A 530 -22.70 -38.14 -7.95
C TYR A 530 -22.52 -36.71 -8.45
N TRP A 531 -21.75 -36.50 -9.52
CA TRP A 531 -21.47 -35.15 -10.04
C TRP A 531 -22.07 -35.00 -11.43
N GLY A 532 -22.73 -33.86 -11.66
CA GLY A 532 -23.38 -33.53 -12.93
C GLY A 532 -22.40 -33.25 -14.08
N GLU A 533 -22.90 -32.54 -15.10
CA GLU A 533 -22.13 -32.19 -16.30
C GLU A 533 -20.85 -31.39 -15.97
N ILE A 534 -20.96 -30.48 -15.00
CA ILE A 534 -19.83 -29.71 -14.46
C ILE A 534 -19.33 -30.44 -13.21
N LYS A 535 -18.09 -30.94 -13.29
CA LYS A 535 -17.45 -31.66 -12.18
C LYS A 535 -16.64 -30.68 -11.32
N PRO A 536 -16.62 -30.86 -9.99
CA PRO A 536 -15.78 -30.05 -9.12
C PRO A 536 -14.29 -30.25 -9.43
N ALA A 537 -13.50 -29.22 -9.15
CA ALA A 537 -12.05 -29.37 -9.09
C ALA A 537 -11.71 -30.44 -8.05
N ARG A 538 -10.81 -31.38 -8.39
CA ARG A 538 -10.57 -32.56 -7.55
C ARG A 538 -9.09 -32.79 -7.30
N THR A 539 -8.76 -32.99 -6.03
CA THR A 539 -7.47 -33.54 -5.58
C THR A 539 -7.70 -34.93 -4.97
N CYS A 540 -6.88 -35.90 -5.33
CA CYS A 540 -6.88 -37.23 -4.70
C CYS A 540 -5.45 -37.62 -4.33
N VAL A 541 -5.22 -37.97 -3.07
CA VAL A 541 -3.89 -38.31 -2.55
C VAL A 541 -3.95 -39.56 -1.68
N ALA A 542 -2.86 -40.33 -1.70
CA ALA A 542 -2.65 -41.44 -0.78
C ALA A 542 -2.02 -40.93 0.52
N VAL A 543 -2.54 -41.39 1.66
CA VAL A 543 -2.03 -41.02 2.99
C VAL A 543 -1.73 -42.25 3.83
N LYS A 544 -0.77 -42.11 4.75
CA LYS A 544 -0.29 -43.23 5.58
C LYS A 544 -1.38 -43.82 6.50
N SER A 545 -2.31 -42.99 6.98
CA SER A 545 -3.38 -43.39 7.89
C SER A 545 -4.51 -42.36 7.86
N LEU A 546 -5.74 -42.81 8.08
CA LEU A 546 -6.93 -41.97 8.19
C LEU A 546 -7.60 -42.16 9.56
N PRO A 547 -8.43 -41.20 10.01
CA PRO A 547 -9.20 -41.33 11.24
C PRO A 547 -9.99 -42.63 11.29
N MET A 548 -10.09 -43.21 12.49
CA MET A 548 -10.84 -44.44 12.74
C MET A 548 -10.39 -45.65 11.89
N ASN A 549 -9.14 -45.65 11.40
CA ASN A 549 -8.60 -46.66 10.46
C ASN A 549 -9.43 -46.80 9.18
N ALA A 550 -10.08 -45.71 8.73
CA ALA A 550 -10.82 -45.70 7.48
C ALA A 550 -9.90 -45.92 6.26
N ASN A 551 -10.50 -46.39 5.16
CA ASN A 551 -9.79 -46.50 3.87
C ASN A 551 -9.98 -45.28 2.95
N ILE A 552 -10.93 -44.40 3.30
CA ILE A 552 -11.27 -43.22 2.52
C ILE A 552 -11.83 -42.12 3.44
N GLU A 553 -11.43 -40.89 3.15
CA GLU A 553 -11.99 -39.66 3.72
C GLU A 553 -12.22 -38.66 2.58
N ILE A 554 -13.37 -37.98 2.58
CA ILE A 554 -13.71 -36.97 1.57
C ILE A 554 -14.16 -35.69 2.27
N LYS A 555 -13.67 -34.56 1.79
CA LYS A 555 -14.21 -33.22 2.10
C LYS A 555 -14.47 -32.45 0.82
N CYS A 556 -15.41 -31.52 0.88
CA CYS A 556 -15.76 -30.66 -0.24
C CYS A 556 -16.01 -29.19 0.18
N VAL A 557 -15.97 -28.31 -0.82
CA VAL A 557 -16.38 -26.90 -0.72
C VAL A 557 -17.56 -26.67 -1.67
N GLY A 558 -18.67 -26.19 -1.14
CA GLY A 558 -19.89 -25.85 -1.89
C GLY A 558 -20.17 -24.36 -1.90
N VAL A 559 -20.93 -23.90 -2.91
CA VAL A 559 -21.46 -22.53 -2.98
C VAL A 559 -22.88 -22.52 -2.42
N ILE A 560 -23.22 -21.49 -1.65
CA ILE A 560 -24.59 -21.30 -1.14
C ILE A 560 -25.45 -20.74 -2.27
N THR A 561 -26.49 -21.49 -2.65
CA THR A 561 -27.35 -21.17 -3.80
C THR A 561 -28.82 -21.02 -3.41
N LYS A 562 -29.22 -21.44 -2.20
CA LYS A 562 -30.60 -21.35 -1.70
C LYS A 562 -30.74 -20.18 -0.71
N PRO A 563 -31.73 -19.27 -0.88
CA PRO A 563 -31.97 -18.19 0.06
C PRO A 563 -32.50 -18.74 1.40
N LYS A 564 -32.03 -18.18 2.52
CA LYS A 564 -32.48 -18.50 3.89
C LYS A 564 -33.97 -18.15 4.07
N SER A 565 -34.88 -19.03 3.70
CA SER A 565 -36.24 -19.03 4.23
C SER A 565 -36.45 -20.34 4.97
N LYS A 566 -36.41 -20.26 6.31
CA LYS A 566 -36.49 -21.35 7.30
C LYS A 566 -35.14 -22.00 7.66
N LEU A 567 -34.38 -21.28 8.50
CA LEU A 567 -33.67 -21.85 9.62
C LEU A 567 -34.21 -21.16 10.88
#